data_AF-A0A962EBN0-F1
#
_entry.id   AF-A0A962EBN0-F1
#
_cell.length_a   1.000
_cell.length_b   1.000
_cell.length_c   1.000
_cell.angle_alpha   90.00
_cell.angle_beta   90.00
_cell.angle_gamma   90.00
#
_symmetry.space_group_name_H-M   'P 1'
#
loop_
_entity.id
_entity.type
_entity.pdbx_description
1 polymer ?
#
loop_
_entity_poly.entity_id
_entity_poly.type
_entity_poly.pdbx_seq_one_letter_code
_entity_poly.pdbx_strand_id
1 'polypeptide(L)' 'MKTIGGYLFFFGLGSILLHFFEMEFVVLSWIENWGADTAWGIRGAMIVIGAALWFFGGSKDAEASA' A
#
# COMPACT_ATOMS: atom_id res chain seq x y z
N MET A 1 -3.51 14.61 -1.12
CA MET A 1 -3.51 13.14 -1.35
C MET A 1 -2.15 12.46 -1.14
N LYS A 2 -1.05 13.22 -1.12
CA LYS A 2 0.30 12.70 -0.90
C LYS A 2 0.50 11.90 0.40
N THR A 3 -0.13 12.33 1.50
CA THR A 3 0.00 11.66 2.80
C THR A 3 -0.59 10.25 2.80
N ILE A 4 -1.77 10.09 2.19
CA ILE A 4 -2.44 8.78 2.04
C ILE A 4 -1.63 7.88 1.11
N GLY A 5 -1.13 8.40 -0.02
CA GLY A 5 -0.27 7.64 -0.93
C GLY A 5 1.03 7.19 -0.26
N GLY A 6 1.65 8.07 0.53
CA GLY A 6 2.84 7.75 1.33
C GLY A 6 2.59 6.66 2.37
N TYR A 7 1.48 6.72 3.10
CA TYR A 7 1.11 5.65 4.05
C TYR A 7 0.84 4.33 3.33
N LEU A 8 0.09 4.33 2.22
CA LEU A 8 -0.20 3.11 1.46
C LEU A 8 1.07 2.44 0.94
N PHE A 9 1.99 3.24 0.40
CA PHE A 9 3.30 2.77 -0.05
C PHE A 9 4.12 2.18 1.11
N PHE A 10 4.18 2.88 2.24
CA PHE A 10 4.94 2.43 3.40
C PHE A 10 4.35 1.15 4.02
N PHE A 11 3.03 1.03 4.08
CA PHE A 11 2.35 -0.20 4.53
C PHE A 11 2.56 -1.36 3.56
N GLY A 12 2.48 -1.14 2.25
CA GLY A 12 2.77 -2.17 1.26
C GLY A 12 4.22 -2.65 1.35
N LEU A 13 5.17 -1.72 1.42
CA LEU A 13 6.59 -2.03 1.55
C LEU A 13 6.91 -2.71 2.88
N GLY A 14 6.38 -2.17 3.99
CA GLY A 14 6.54 -2.75 5.32
C GLY A 14 5.91 -4.14 5.42
N SER A 15 4.82 -4.39 4.68
CA SER A 15 4.17 -5.69 4.64
C SER A 15 5.08 -6.73 4.00
N ILE A 16 5.71 -6.39 2.86
CA ILE A 16 6.72 -7.25 2.23
C ILE A 16 7.89 -7.51 3.17
N LEU A 17 8.42 -6.48 3.84
CA LEU A 17 9.52 -6.64 4.79
C LEU A 17 9.14 -7.59 5.93
N LEU A 18 7.97 -7.42 6.53
CA LEU A 18 7.48 -8.30 7.59
C LEU A 18 7.31 -9.75 7.10
N HIS A 19 6.90 -9.96 5.85
CA HIS A 19 6.77 -11.30 5.28
C HIS A 19 8.08 -12.08 5.32
N PHE A 20 9.23 -11.41 5.13
CA PHE A 20 10.55 -12.04 5.24
C PHE A 20 10.89 -12.50 6.66
N PHE A 21 10.26 -11.90 7.68
CA PHE A 21 10.37 -12.31 9.08
C PHE A 21 9.26 -13.29 9.50
N GLU A 22 8.47 -13.82 8.55
CA GLU A 22 7.26 -14.61 8.82
C GLU A 22 6.25 -13.84 9.70
N MET A 23 6.28 -12.52 9.61
CA MET A 23 5.38 -11.61 10.31
C MET A 23 4.46 -10.91 9.32
N GLU A 24 3.34 -10.42 9.82
CA GLU A 24 2.37 -9.69 9.03
C GLU A 24 1.73 -8.58 9.84
N PHE A 25 1.23 -7.56 9.15
CA PHE A 25 0.38 -6.59 9.80
C PHE A 25 -0.95 -7.23 10.14
N VAL A 26 -1.41 -7.07 11.38
CA VAL A 26 -2.74 -7.55 11.80
C VAL A 26 -3.87 -6.98 10.94
N VAL A 27 -3.69 -5.76 10.40
CA VAL A 27 -4.67 -5.14 9.49
C VAL A 27 -4.68 -5.80 8.10
N LEU A 28 -3.64 -6.54 7.73
CA LEU A 28 -3.50 -7.26 6.47
C LEU A 28 -3.63 -8.78 6.66
N SER A 29 -3.80 -9.32 7.86
CA SER A 29 -3.93 -10.78 8.03
C SER A 29 -5.13 -11.35 7.28
N TRP A 30 -6.16 -10.53 7.00
CA TRP A 30 -7.32 -10.96 6.23
C TRP A 30 -7.00 -11.31 4.77
N ILE A 31 -5.95 -10.72 4.16
CA ILE A 31 -5.57 -11.03 2.77
C ILE A 31 -4.94 -12.41 2.67
N GLU A 32 -4.39 -12.93 3.77
CA GLU A 32 -3.83 -14.29 3.82
C GLU A 32 -4.92 -15.37 3.70
N ASN A 33 -6.16 -15.06 4.10
CA ASN A 33 -7.30 -15.98 3.92
C ASN A 33 -7.64 -16.24 2.44
N TRP A 34 -7.17 -15.39 1.53
CA TRP A 34 -7.42 -15.49 0.09
C TRP A 34 -6.31 -16.29 -0.63
N GLY A 35 -5.32 -16.80 0.13
CA GLY A 35 -4.17 -17.51 -0.37
C GLY A 35 -2.97 -16.61 -0.66
N ALA A 36 -1.79 -17.22 -0.67
CA ALA A 36 -0.50 -16.53 -0.77
C ALA A 36 -0.36 -15.69 -2.05
N ASP A 37 -0.81 -16.20 -3.19
CA ASP A 37 -0.71 -15.50 -4.48
C ASP A 37 -1.55 -14.21 -4.49
N THR A 38 -2.77 -14.29 -3.94
CA THR A 38 -3.66 -13.13 -3.80
C THR A 38 -3.08 -12.11 -2.83
N ALA A 39 -2.55 -12.58 -1.69
CA ALA A 39 -1.93 -11.72 -0.70
C ALA A 39 -0.73 -10.96 -1.26
N TRP A 40 0.16 -11.63 -1.99
CA TRP A 40 1.27 -11.02 -2.71
C TRP A 40 0.82 -10.03 -3.78
N GLY A 41 -0.25 -10.34 -4.50
CA GLY A 41 -0.87 -9.42 -5.47
C GLY A 41 -1.34 -8.13 -4.81
N ILE A 42 -2.02 -8.21 -3.66
CA ILE A 42 -2.50 -7.04 -2.90
C ILE A 42 -1.32 -6.23 -2.34
N ARG A 43 -0.32 -6.90 -1.77
CA ARG A 43 0.91 -6.25 -1.25
C ARG A 43 1.61 -5.46 -2.37
N GLY A 44 1.77 -6.06 -3.54
CA GLY A 44 2.32 -5.39 -4.73
C GLY A 44 1.46 -4.23 -5.21
N ALA A 45 0.14 -4.41 -5.26
CA ALA A 45 -0.81 -3.35 -5.66
C ALA A 45 -0.76 -2.15 -4.71
N MET A 46 -0.66 -2.36 -3.40
CA MET A 46 -0.53 -1.28 -2.41
C MET A 46 0.74 -0.44 -2.64
N ILE A 47 1.85 -1.08 -3.00
CA ILE A 47 3.10 -0.38 -3.32
C ILE A 47 2.95 0.44 -4.60
N VAL A 48 2.46 -0.18 -5.68
CA VAL A 48 2.32 0.47 -6.99
C VAL A 48 1.33 1.64 -6.92
N ILE A 49 0.15 1.42 -6.32
CA ILE A 49 -0.88 2.44 -6.16
C ILE A 49 -0.41 3.52 -5.19
N GLY A 50 0.23 3.15 -4.08
CA GLY A 50 0.77 4.10 -3.11
C GLY A 50 1.83 5.02 -3.73
N ALA A 51 2.77 4.45 -4.49
CA ALA A 51 3.77 5.20 -5.25
C ALA A 51 3.12 6.11 -6.30
N ALA A 52 2.15 5.59 -7.07
CA ALA A 52 1.42 6.38 -8.06
C ALA A 52 0.67 7.55 -7.42
N LEU A 53 -0.05 7.30 -6.32
CA LEU A 53 -0.75 8.35 -5.57
C LEU A 53 0.20 9.37 -4.94
N TRP A 54 1.40 8.97 -4.54
CA TRP A 54 2.40 9.89 -4.00
C TRP A 54 3.01 10.78 -5.10
N PHE A 55 3.35 10.20 -6.26
CA PHE A 55 3.89 10.94 -7.41
C PHE A 55 2.85 11.84 -8.08
N PHE A 56 1.66 11.32 -8.39
CA PHE A 56 0.60 12.06 -9.09
C PHE A 56 -0.32 12.85 -8.16
N GLY A 57 -0.44 12.47 -6.88
CA GLY A 57 -1.27 13.18 -5.91
C GLY A 57 -0.70 14.56 -5.53
N GLY A 58 0.56 14.84 -5.87
CA GLY A 58 1.14 16.18 -5.76
C GLY A 58 0.56 17.21 -6.72
N SER A 59 -0.06 16.76 -7.81
CA SER A 59 -0.61 17.63 -8.87
C SER A 59 -2.06 18.05 -8.59
N LYS A 60 -2.80 17.28 -7.78
CA LYS A 60 -4.25 17.44 -7.58
C LYS A 60 -4.68 18.07 -6.25
N ASP A 61 -3.72 18.38 -5.37
CA ASP A 61 -4.01 19.18 -4.17
C ASP A 61 -4.37 20.65 -4.53
N ALA A 62 -4.27 21.05 -5.81
CA ALA A 62 -4.71 22.35 -6.31
C ALA A 62 -6.17 22.41 -6.81
N GLU A 63 -6.86 21.28 -7.03
CA GLU A 63 -8.17 21.26 -7.72
C GLU A 63 -9.32 20.68 -6.87
N ALA A 64 -9.03 20.01 -5.74
CA ALA A 64 -10.06 19.51 -4.83
C ALA A 64 -10.48 20.52 -3.73
N SER A 65 -10.11 21.79 -3.88
CA SER A 65 -10.47 22.87 -2.94
C SER A 65 -10.99 24.14 -3.64
N ALA A 66 -11.42 24.04 -4.90
CA ALA A 66 -12.06 25.13 -5.65
C ALA A 66 -13.60 25.00 -5.60
#